data_AF-A0AAD5LE92-F1
#
_entry.id   AF-A0AAD5LE92-F1
#
_cell.length_a   1.000
_cell.length_b   1.000
_cell.length_c   1.000
_cell.angle_alpha   90.00
_cell.angle_beta   90.00
_cell.angle_gamma   90.00
#
_symmetry.space_group_name_H-M   'P 1'
#
loop_
_entity.id
_entity.type
_entity.pdbx_description
1 polymer ?
#
loop_
_entity_poly.entity_id
_entity_poly.type
_entity_poly.pdbx_seq_one_letter_code
_entity_poly.pdbx_strand_id
1 'polypeptide(L)'
;MRERETMWRTRLLALEEDMRAVKRQLTQLTTSLVDRLVVEAPARSPPPPVTRTHSLGADEIRRLVVDALDQALRTRAETKKKNERAVATVSDTSDSEEDVQKCGRLEDTVALAPCAGDIEAELGAVATDNSLFEITTVQVKPREHVAIAQDTEELTLPGCLPEGFEIETKDPLSVAWKKWCCGDAELGIPPLRAIRRADLPSKSSQRRLSDLRCAMLPIEALARQRFLWTDTLTAQQADDIFQSLQQDDLEALGLIPSRRPRKREVAWSTALNAMRRHKKRKLQLECDVV
;
A
#
# COMPACT_ATOMS: atom_id res chain seq x y z
N MET A 1 5.94 28.62 25.81
CA MET A 1 5.22 28.84 24.53
C MET A 1 6.12 29.41 23.43
N ARG A 2 6.77 30.58 23.61
CA ARG A 2 7.56 31.23 22.53
C ARG A 2 8.68 30.36 21.93
N GLU A 3 9.36 29.55 22.74
CA GLU A 3 10.44 28.66 22.26
C GLU A 3 9.96 27.50 21.36
N ARG A 4 8.73 27.03 21.55
CA ARG A 4 8.15 26.00 20.66
C ARG A 4 7.81 26.62 19.30
N GLU A 5 7.29 27.85 19.31
CA GLU A 5 6.93 28.58 18.08
C GLU A 5 8.17 28.89 17.23
N THR A 6 9.29 29.29 17.86
CA THR A 6 10.55 29.49 17.14
C THR A 6 11.09 28.18 16.56
N MET A 7 11.06 27.09 17.32
CA MET A 7 11.49 25.77 16.82
C MET A 7 10.68 25.31 15.59
N TRP A 8 9.35 25.47 15.63
CA TRP A 8 8.49 25.10 14.49
C TRP A 8 8.74 25.98 13.26
N ARG A 9 8.93 27.29 13.44
CA ARG A 9 9.29 28.20 12.34
C ARG A 9 10.61 27.81 11.69
N THR A 10 11.63 27.49 12.49
CA THR A 10 12.93 27.06 11.94
C THR A 10 12.82 25.76 11.15
N ARG A 11 12.06 24.78 11.66
CA ARG A 11 11.82 23.52 10.94
C ARG A 11 11.05 23.73 9.63
N LEU A 12 10.06 24.62 9.63
CA LEU A 12 9.29 24.94 8.43
C LEU A 12 10.18 25.60 7.36
N LEU A 13 11.02 26.55 7.75
CA LEU A 13 11.97 27.20 6.84
C LEU A 13 12.98 26.21 6.25
N ALA A 14 13.51 25.30 7.07
CA ALA A 14 14.41 24.24 6.60
C ALA A 14 13.71 23.32 5.58
N LEU A 15 12.46 22.92 5.85
CA LEU A 15 11.68 22.11 4.92
C LEU A 15 11.43 22.85 3.59
N GLU A 16 11.15 24.16 3.64
CA GLU A 16 10.98 24.97 2.43
C GLU A 16 12.27 25.05 1.61
N GLU A 17 13.43 25.19 2.26
CA GLU A 17 14.73 25.18 1.59
C GLU A 17 15.02 23.84 0.91
N ASP A 18 14.73 22.72 1.59
CA ASP A 18 14.87 21.37 1.04
C ASP A 18 13.94 21.18 -0.17
N MET A 19 12.68 21.61 -0.09
CA MET A 19 11.75 21.55 -1.22
C MET A 19 12.23 22.40 -2.41
N ARG A 20 12.81 23.58 -2.17
CA ARG A 20 13.41 24.41 -3.22
C ARG A 20 14.66 23.73 -3.82
N ALA A 21 15.45 23.01 -3.04
CA ALA A 21 16.60 22.24 -3.53
C ALA A 21 16.15 21.09 -4.44
N VAL A 22 15.16 20.30 -4.02
CA VAL A 22 14.58 19.22 -4.83
C VAL A 22 13.99 19.76 -6.14
N LYS A 23 13.28 20.89 -6.09
CA LYS A 23 12.75 21.55 -7.30
C LYS A 23 13.86 21.94 -8.28
N ARG A 24 14.98 22.47 -7.78
CA ARG A 24 16.16 22.81 -8.61
C ARG A 24 16.78 21.57 -9.26
N GLN A 25 16.94 20.48 -8.51
CA GLN A 25 17.45 19.21 -9.03
C GLN A 25 16.54 18.64 -10.11
N LEU A 26 15.23 18.66 -9.88
CA LEU A 26 14.27 18.17 -10.87
C LEU A 26 14.36 18.97 -12.17
N THR A 27 14.39 20.31 -12.09
CA THR A 27 14.57 21.17 -13.28
C THR A 27 15.87 20.88 -14.01
N GLN A 28 16.99 20.68 -13.30
CA GLN A 28 18.28 20.33 -13.92
C GLN A 28 18.24 18.98 -14.65
N LEU A 29 17.56 17.99 -14.07
CA LEU A 29 17.39 16.69 -14.72
C LEU A 29 16.53 16.81 -15.98
N THR A 30 15.42 17.56 -15.94
CA THR A 30 14.59 17.77 -17.13
C THR A 30 15.32 18.52 -18.23
N THR A 31 16.11 19.55 -17.91
CA THR A 31 16.92 20.26 -18.93
C THR A 31 17.99 19.34 -19.53
N SER A 32 18.69 18.56 -18.71
CA SER A 32 19.71 17.60 -19.18
C SER A 32 19.12 16.52 -20.09
N LEU A 33 17.92 16.03 -19.76
CA LEU A 33 17.23 15.01 -20.55
C LEU A 33 16.74 15.58 -21.89
N VAL A 34 16.24 16.81 -21.88
CA VAL A 34 15.89 17.57 -23.09
C VAL A 34 17.11 17.77 -24.00
N ASP A 35 18.25 18.19 -23.45
CA ASP A 35 19.47 18.44 -24.24
C ASP A 35 19.97 17.15 -24.91
N ARG A 36 19.91 16.01 -24.19
CA ARG A 36 20.28 14.71 -24.76
C ARG A 36 19.36 14.27 -25.90
N LEU A 37 18.05 14.49 -25.78
CA LEU A 37 17.08 14.14 -26.82
C LEU A 37 17.23 15.00 -28.10
N VAL A 38 17.74 16.24 -27.99
CA VAL A 38 17.94 17.12 -29.16
C VAL A 38 19.19 16.76 -29.96
N VAL A 39 20.22 16.20 -29.31
CA VAL A 39 21.51 15.89 -29.95
C VAL A 39 21.50 14.54 -30.70
N GLU A 40 20.55 13.65 -30.41
CA GLU A 40 20.43 12.34 -31.05
C GLU A 40 19.57 12.33 -32.35
N ALA A 41 19.60 13.42 -33.13
CA ALA A 41 19.12 13.40 -34.51
C ALA A 41 20.31 13.09 -35.45
N PRO A 42 20.60 11.82 -35.77
CA PRO A 42 21.70 11.48 -36.66
C PRO A 42 21.42 12.02 -38.06
N ALA A 43 22.35 12.84 -38.57
CA ALA A 43 22.43 13.19 -39.97
C ALA A 43 22.66 11.90 -40.80
N ARG A 44 21.59 11.27 -41.27
CA ARG A 44 21.68 10.18 -42.25
C ARG A 44 20.61 10.29 -43.34
N SER A 45 21.17 10.45 -44.53
CA SER A 45 20.73 9.90 -45.82
C SER A 45 19.43 10.42 -46.45
N PRO A 46 19.43 10.74 -47.76
CA PRO A 46 18.23 11.15 -48.47
C PRO A 46 17.13 10.07 -48.45
N PRO A 47 15.85 10.46 -48.32
CA PRO A 47 14.74 9.53 -48.11
C PRO A 47 14.23 8.91 -49.43
N PRO A 48 13.75 7.65 -49.41
CA PRO A 48 12.85 7.14 -50.44
C PRO A 48 11.45 7.75 -50.29
N PRO A 49 10.66 7.85 -51.38
CA PRO A 49 9.33 8.46 -51.34
C PRO A 49 8.34 7.53 -50.63
N VAL A 50 7.93 7.88 -49.41
CA VAL A 50 6.86 7.17 -48.69
C VAL A 50 5.91 8.16 -48.01
N THR A 51 4.65 7.78 -48.08
CA THR A 51 3.41 8.36 -47.56
C THR A 51 3.51 9.07 -46.22
N ARG A 52 2.87 10.25 -46.16
CA ARG A 52 2.70 11.11 -44.97
C ARG A 52 2.11 10.34 -43.79
N THR A 53 2.96 9.86 -42.89
CA THR A 53 2.61 9.63 -41.50
C THR A 53 2.98 10.89 -40.72
N HIS A 54 2.01 11.52 -40.08
CA HIS A 54 2.18 12.70 -39.25
C HIS A 54 3.00 12.34 -38.00
N SER A 55 4.33 12.47 -38.07
CA SER A 55 5.17 12.43 -36.87
C SER A 55 4.96 13.72 -36.09
N LEU A 56 4.42 13.61 -34.87
CA LEU A 56 4.34 14.73 -33.94
C LEU A 56 5.76 15.24 -33.67
N GLY A 57 6.01 16.52 -33.94
CA GLY A 57 7.31 17.14 -33.70
C GLY A 57 7.66 17.14 -32.22
N ALA A 58 8.96 17.16 -31.89
CA ALA A 58 9.44 17.19 -30.51
C ALA A 58 8.78 18.31 -29.68
N ASP A 59 8.48 19.45 -30.29
CA ASP A 59 7.83 20.58 -29.62
C ASP A 59 6.35 20.34 -29.30
N GLU A 60 5.67 19.51 -30.09
CA GLU A 60 4.30 19.11 -29.83
C GLU A 60 4.23 18.11 -28.68
N ILE A 61 5.20 17.19 -28.63
CA ILE A 61 5.37 16.28 -27.47
C ILE A 61 5.67 17.09 -26.20
N ARG A 62 6.58 18.09 -26.26
CA ARG A 62 6.86 18.99 -25.12
C ARG A 62 5.60 19.69 -24.63
N ARG A 63 4.79 20.25 -25.54
CA ARG A 63 3.51 20.90 -25.19
C ARG A 63 2.56 19.94 -24.48
N LEU A 64 2.37 18.75 -25.03
CA LEU A 64 1.49 17.74 -24.43
C LEU A 64 1.93 17.34 -23.02
N VAL A 65 3.24 17.20 -22.78
CA VAL A 65 3.77 16.86 -21.45
C VAL A 65 3.56 18.01 -20.46
N VAL A 66 3.81 19.26 -20.88
CA VAL A 66 3.59 20.44 -20.02
C VAL A 66 2.11 20.62 -19.68
N ASP A 67 1.22 20.47 -20.66
CA ASP A 67 -0.22 20.57 -20.45
C ASP A 67 -0.74 19.47 -19.52
N ALA A 68 -0.27 18.23 -19.69
CA ALA A 68 -0.62 17.11 -18.81
C ALA A 68 -0.15 17.34 -17.36
N LEU A 69 1.05 17.91 -17.16
CA LEU A 69 1.57 18.27 -15.85
C LEU A 69 0.75 19.40 -15.20
N ASP A 70 0.37 20.42 -15.95
CA ASP A 70 -0.47 21.51 -15.42
C ASP A 70 -1.85 21.00 -15.01
N GLN A 71 -2.45 20.11 -15.80
CA GLN A 71 -3.72 19.46 -15.48
C GLN A 71 -3.63 18.59 -14.21
N ALA A 72 -2.54 17.83 -14.03
CA ALA A 72 -2.30 17.05 -12.82
C ALA A 72 -2.13 17.93 -11.56
N LEU A 73 -1.48 19.10 -11.69
CA LEU A 73 -1.34 20.03 -10.58
C LEU A 73 -2.68 20.69 -10.19
N ARG A 74 -3.52 21.04 -11.17
CA ARG A 74 -4.87 21.60 -10.93
C ARG A 74 -5.78 20.61 -10.22
N THR A 75 -5.84 19.37 -10.70
CA THR A 75 -6.66 18.31 -10.05
C THR A 75 -6.19 18.03 -8.62
N ARG A 76 -4.89 18.12 -8.34
CA ARG A 76 -4.35 18.01 -6.97
C ARG A 76 -4.74 19.19 -6.07
N ALA A 77 -4.76 20.41 -6.61
CA ALA A 77 -5.20 21.58 -5.86
C ALA A 77 -6.70 21.53 -5.52
N GLU A 78 -7.52 21.07 -6.45
CA GLU A 78 -8.97 20.90 -6.25
C GLU A 78 -9.30 19.83 -5.22
N THR A 79 -8.62 18.68 -5.29
CA THR A 79 -8.78 17.60 -4.30
C THR A 79 -8.35 18.05 -2.90
N LYS A 80 -7.26 18.83 -2.79
CA LYS A 80 -6.84 19.43 -1.51
C LYS A 80 -7.91 20.38 -0.96
N LYS A 81 -8.46 21.28 -1.79
CA LYS A 81 -9.53 22.21 -1.39
C LYS A 81 -10.83 21.50 -0.98
N LYS A 82 -11.18 20.40 -1.66
CA LYS A 82 -12.33 19.56 -1.30
C LYS A 82 -12.14 18.90 0.06
N ASN A 83 -10.92 18.41 0.34
CA ASN A 83 -10.59 17.81 1.63
C ASN A 83 -10.62 18.85 2.77
N GLU A 84 -10.08 20.05 2.55
CA GLU A 84 -10.16 21.15 3.54
C GLU A 84 -11.61 21.55 3.87
N ARG A 85 -12.50 21.59 2.86
CA ARG A 85 -13.94 21.83 3.09
C ARG A 85 -14.60 20.71 3.88
N ALA A 86 -14.30 19.44 3.58
CA ALA A 86 -14.86 18.30 4.30
C ALA A 86 -14.46 18.31 5.78
N VAL A 87 -13.22 18.69 6.09
CA VAL A 87 -12.73 18.81 7.48
C VAL A 87 -13.45 19.94 8.21
N ALA A 88 -13.68 21.09 7.55
CA ALA A 88 -14.42 22.20 8.15
C ALA A 88 -15.88 21.81 8.49
N THR A 89 -16.58 21.09 7.59
CA THR A 89 -17.98 20.68 7.82
C THR A 89 -18.15 19.71 8.99
N VAL A 90 -17.16 18.86 9.29
CA VAL A 90 -17.19 17.94 10.45
C VAL A 90 -16.97 18.67 11.77
N SER A 91 -16.42 19.89 11.74
CA SER A 91 -16.07 20.64 12.96
C SER A 91 -17.26 21.44 13.51
N ASP A 92 -18.28 21.73 12.69
CA ASP A 92 -19.46 22.53 13.07
C ASP A 92 -20.65 21.69 13.62
N THR A 93 -20.54 20.36 13.68
CA THR A 93 -21.62 19.48 14.18
C THR A 93 -21.46 19.03 15.64
N SER A 94 -20.53 19.64 16.40
CA SER A 94 -20.28 19.31 17.81
C SER A 94 -20.56 20.50 18.72
N ASP A 95 -21.81 20.97 18.74
CA ASP A 95 -22.33 21.82 19.82
C ASP A 95 -23.83 21.51 20.01
N SER A 96 -24.09 20.41 20.70
CA SER A 96 -25.40 20.02 21.22
C SER A 96 -25.17 19.31 22.55
N GLU A 97 -24.62 20.05 23.52
CA GLU A 97 -24.71 19.69 24.94
C GLU A 97 -26.16 19.88 25.39
N GLU A 98 -26.89 18.78 25.55
CA GLU A 98 -28.07 18.73 26.43
C GLU A 98 -27.92 17.53 27.39
N ASP A 99 -27.69 17.89 28.65
CA ASP A 99 -28.20 17.28 29.89
C ASP A 99 -28.55 15.79 29.91
N VAL A 100 -27.66 14.97 30.49
CA VAL A 100 -28.10 13.80 31.27
C VAL A 100 -27.34 13.70 32.60
N GLN A 101 -28.14 13.89 33.64
CA GLN A 101 -27.82 13.90 35.05
C GLN A 101 -27.76 12.48 35.67
N LYS A 102 -26.79 12.28 36.57
CA LYS A 102 -26.75 11.32 37.70
C LYS A 102 -27.01 9.82 37.45
N CYS A 103 -25.95 9.03 37.60
CA CYS A 103 -25.86 7.84 38.48
C CYS A 103 -24.36 7.50 38.59
N GLY A 104 -23.71 7.46 39.75
CA GLY A 104 -23.95 6.49 40.80
C GLY A 104 -22.88 5.38 40.75
N ARG A 105 -21.69 5.70 41.28
CA ARG A 105 -20.74 4.82 41.99
C ARG A 105 -20.92 3.29 41.86
N LEU A 106 -19.94 2.58 41.29
CA LEU A 106 -19.31 1.34 41.81
C LEU A 106 -18.26 0.76 40.83
N GLU A 107 -17.03 0.65 41.36
CA GLU A 107 -15.98 -0.37 41.21
C GLU A 107 -15.58 -1.03 39.86
N ASP A 108 -14.30 -0.86 39.56
CA ASP A 108 -13.30 -1.82 39.04
C ASP A 108 -13.78 -2.93 38.09
N THR A 109 -13.68 -2.68 36.78
CA THR A 109 -13.47 -3.72 35.77
C THR A 109 -12.56 -3.21 34.65
N VAL A 110 -11.45 -3.93 34.42
CA VAL A 110 -10.52 -3.71 33.31
C VAL A 110 -11.20 -4.11 32.00
N ALA A 111 -11.83 -3.16 31.33
CA ALA A 111 -12.45 -3.34 30.03
C ALA A 111 -11.43 -3.14 28.89
N LEU A 112 -11.25 -4.19 28.09
CA LEU A 112 -10.62 -4.16 26.78
C LEU A 112 -11.44 -3.27 25.85
N ALA A 113 -10.80 -2.24 25.29
CA ALA A 113 -11.43 -1.33 24.33
C ALA A 113 -11.95 -2.08 23.09
N PRO A 114 -13.21 -1.84 22.66
CA PRO A 114 -13.72 -2.36 21.39
C PRO A 114 -13.23 -1.49 20.23
N CYS A 115 -12.65 -2.14 19.21
CA CYS A 115 -12.43 -1.52 17.91
C CYS A 115 -13.76 -1.56 17.14
N ALA A 116 -14.55 -0.49 17.24
CA ALA A 116 -15.67 -0.23 16.35
C ALA A 116 -15.31 0.93 15.44
N GLY A 117 -15.48 0.72 14.13
CA GLY A 117 -15.16 1.66 13.07
C GLY A 117 -15.40 0.99 11.73
N ASP A 118 -16.62 0.47 11.55
CA ASP A 118 -17.15 0.04 10.27
C ASP A 118 -17.53 1.32 9.49
N ILE A 119 -16.83 1.56 8.38
CA ILE A 119 -17.23 2.53 7.36
C ILE A 119 -17.34 1.73 6.06
N GLU A 120 -18.54 1.25 5.74
CA GLU A 120 -18.93 0.77 4.42
C GLU A 120 -20.08 1.65 3.91
N ALA A 121 -19.77 2.52 2.96
CA ALA A 121 -20.62 3.26 1.99
C ALA A 121 -19.73 4.38 1.43
N GLU A 122 -19.51 4.66 0.15
CA GLU A 122 -20.12 4.31 -1.12
C GLU A 122 -18.97 4.25 -2.15
N LEU A 123 -18.99 3.32 -3.10
CA LEU A 123 -18.27 3.48 -4.36
C LEU A 123 -19.25 3.26 -5.50
N GLY A 124 -19.67 4.37 -6.09
CA GLY A 124 -20.44 4.42 -7.31
C GLY A 124 -19.64 3.84 -8.48
N ALA A 125 -20.35 3.07 -9.30
CA ALA A 125 -19.87 2.51 -10.55
C ALA A 125 -19.44 3.62 -11.51
N VAL A 126 -18.17 3.59 -11.94
CA VAL A 126 -17.72 4.29 -13.15
C VAL A 126 -17.50 3.22 -14.20
N ALA A 127 -18.39 3.20 -15.19
CA ALA A 127 -18.26 2.41 -16.39
C ALA A 127 -17.03 2.87 -17.18
N THR A 128 -16.09 1.97 -17.42
CA THR A 128 -15.05 2.16 -18.44
C THR A 128 -15.40 1.31 -19.65
N ASP A 129 -15.78 1.97 -20.74
CA ASP A 129 -15.82 1.40 -22.09
C ASP A 129 -14.41 0.95 -22.48
N ASN A 130 -14.17 -0.36 -22.44
CA ASN A 130 -12.98 -0.96 -23.04
C ASN A 130 -13.26 -1.23 -24.52
N SER A 131 -12.92 -0.23 -25.32
CA SER A 131 -12.83 -0.32 -26.78
C SER A 131 -11.68 -1.24 -27.19
N LEU A 132 -12.04 -2.35 -27.84
CA LEU A 132 -11.36 -3.05 -28.92
C LEU A 132 -9.81 -2.91 -29.00
N PHE A 133 -9.10 -3.96 -28.58
CA PHE A 133 -7.81 -4.32 -29.17
C PHE A 133 -7.96 -5.70 -29.82
N GLU A 134 -7.90 -5.74 -31.14
CA GLU A 134 -7.72 -6.96 -31.91
C GLU A 134 -6.33 -7.53 -31.60
N ILE A 135 -6.29 -8.67 -30.91
CA ILE A 135 -5.06 -9.43 -30.73
C ILE A 135 -4.90 -10.34 -31.94
N THR A 136 -3.89 -10.02 -32.75
CA THR A 136 -3.41 -10.86 -33.85
C THR A 136 -2.99 -12.23 -33.31
N THR A 137 -3.75 -13.26 -33.68
CA THR A 137 -3.47 -14.66 -33.35
C THR A 137 -2.17 -15.12 -34.01
N VAL A 138 -1.15 -15.42 -33.19
CA VAL A 138 0.05 -16.15 -33.61
C VAL A 138 -0.25 -17.65 -33.54
N GLN A 139 -0.25 -18.32 -34.69
CA GLN A 139 -0.34 -19.79 -34.73
C GLN A 139 0.91 -20.42 -34.12
N VAL A 140 0.73 -21.12 -33.00
CA VAL A 140 1.74 -22.01 -32.42
C VAL A 140 1.41 -23.45 -32.82
N LYS A 141 2.42 -24.10 -33.40
CA LYS A 141 2.44 -25.48 -33.91
C LYS A 141 2.10 -26.48 -32.79
N PRO A 142 1.19 -27.44 -33.01
CA PRO A 142 0.80 -28.42 -31.98
C PRO A 142 1.97 -29.37 -31.70
N ARG A 143 2.35 -29.47 -30.42
CA ARG A 143 3.38 -30.38 -29.92
C ARG A 143 2.70 -31.61 -29.34
N GLU A 144 3.28 -32.76 -29.64
CA GLU A 144 2.74 -34.11 -29.49
C GLU A 144 2.24 -34.45 -28.08
N HIS A 145 1.15 -35.22 -28.05
CA HIS A 145 0.44 -35.68 -26.86
C HIS A 145 1.32 -36.62 -26.02
N VAL A 146 1.66 -36.17 -24.81
CA VAL A 146 2.10 -37.06 -23.72
C VAL A 146 0.87 -37.38 -22.88
N ALA A 147 0.59 -38.67 -22.72
CA ALA A 147 -0.50 -39.19 -21.91
C ALA A 147 -0.31 -38.78 -20.44
N ILE A 148 -1.18 -37.90 -19.95
CA ILE A 148 -1.29 -37.58 -18.52
C ILE A 148 -2.38 -38.49 -17.96
N ALA A 149 -1.99 -39.29 -16.96
CA ALA A 149 -2.89 -40.11 -16.17
C ALA A 149 -3.99 -39.22 -15.57
N GLN A 150 -5.23 -39.61 -15.79
CA GLN A 150 -6.41 -38.99 -15.19
C GLN A 150 -6.50 -39.44 -13.73
N ASP A 151 -5.76 -38.78 -12.86
CA ASP A 151 -6.11 -38.76 -11.45
C ASP A 151 -7.28 -37.80 -11.28
N THR A 152 -8.36 -38.32 -10.71
CA THR A 152 -9.57 -37.60 -10.31
C THR A 152 -9.22 -36.47 -9.34
N GLU A 153 -8.91 -35.28 -9.89
CA GLU A 153 -8.93 -34.04 -9.15
C GLU A 153 -10.40 -33.70 -8.84
N GLU A 154 -10.76 -33.93 -7.59
CA GLU A 154 -11.89 -33.31 -6.94
C GLU A 154 -11.72 -31.79 -7.07
N LEU A 155 -12.44 -31.22 -8.05
CA LEU A 155 -12.50 -29.80 -8.37
C LEU A 155 -12.98 -29.01 -7.14
N THR A 156 -12.05 -28.70 -6.25
CA THR A 156 -12.22 -27.69 -5.23
C THR A 156 -12.48 -26.38 -5.94
N LEU A 157 -13.71 -25.87 -5.79
CA LEU A 157 -14.13 -24.62 -6.39
C LEU A 157 -13.09 -23.53 -6.09
N PRO A 158 -12.55 -22.85 -7.12
CA PRO A 158 -11.52 -21.83 -6.93
C PRO A 158 -12.11 -20.69 -6.08
N GLY A 159 -11.75 -20.66 -4.80
CA GLY A 159 -12.13 -19.61 -3.87
C GLY A 159 -12.60 -20.07 -2.48
N CYS A 160 -12.88 -21.36 -2.28
CA CYS A 160 -13.25 -21.86 -0.96
C CYS A 160 -12.01 -22.39 -0.22
N LEU A 161 -11.71 -21.83 0.96
CA LEU A 161 -10.66 -22.34 1.83
C LEU A 161 -11.03 -23.75 2.33
N PRO A 162 -10.04 -24.63 2.56
CA PRO A 162 -10.30 -25.97 3.09
C PRO A 162 -11.03 -25.91 4.44
N GLU A 163 -11.95 -26.84 4.64
CA GLU A 163 -12.74 -26.92 5.87
C GLU A 163 -11.80 -27.15 7.07
N GLY A 164 -11.84 -26.24 8.04
CA GLY A 164 -10.92 -26.26 9.19
C GLY A 164 -9.65 -25.41 9.03
N PHE A 165 -9.51 -24.61 7.97
CA PHE A 165 -8.37 -23.68 7.86
C PHE A 165 -8.27 -22.74 9.07
N GLU A 166 -7.12 -22.80 9.76
CA GLU A 166 -6.82 -21.98 10.93
C GLU A 166 -5.50 -21.23 10.74
N ILE A 167 -5.52 -19.91 11.00
CA ILE A 167 -4.32 -19.08 10.96
C ILE A 167 -3.51 -19.34 12.23
N GLU A 168 -2.34 -19.94 12.07
CA GLU A 168 -1.42 -20.25 13.16
C GLU A 168 -0.79 -19.00 13.75
N THR A 169 -0.97 -18.76 15.04
CA THR A 169 -0.45 -17.56 15.75
C THR A 169 1.02 -17.67 16.14
N LYS A 170 1.56 -18.89 16.12
CA LYS A 170 2.94 -19.22 16.51
C LYS A 170 3.93 -19.12 15.35
N ASP A 171 3.43 -18.97 14.12
CA ASP A 171 4.27 -18.84 12.95
C ASP A 171 5.24 -17.65 13.09
N PRO A 172 6.53 -17.84 12.74
CA PRO A 172 7.47 -16.74 12.70
C PRO A 172 7.02 -15.69 11.69
N LEU A 173 7.36 -14.44 11.95
CA LEU A 173 6.92 -13.29 11.15
C LEU A 173 7.25 -13.45 9.66
N SER A 174 8.41 -14.05 9.32
CA SER A 174 8.80 -14.32 7.93
C SER A 174 7.91 -15.35 7.24
N VAL A 175 7.53 -16.43 7.92
CA VAL A 175 6.63 -17.46 7.36
C VAL A 175 5.23 -16.89 7.19
N ALA A 176 4.75 -16.14 8.18
CA ALA A 176 3.46 -15.45 8.08
C ALA A 176 3.43 -14.43 6.94
N TRP A 177 4.54 -13.71 6.70
CA TRP A 177 4.69 -12.81 5.55
C TRP A 177 4.66 -13.56 4.21
N LYS A 178 5.32 -14.71 4.13
CA LYS A 178 5.30 -15.56 2.94
C LYS A 178 3.88 -16.06 2.61
N LYS A 179 3.16 -16.56 3.63
CA LYS A 179 1.74 -16.94 3.51
C LYS A 179 0.87 -15.73 3.14
N TRP A 180 1.16 -14.54 3.67
CA TRP A 180 0.47 -13.30 3.31
C TRP A 180 0.58 -12.97 1.82
N CYS A 181 1.79 -13.09 1.25
CA CYS A 181 2.08 -12.75 -0.14
C CYS A 181 1.67 -13.82 -1.14
N CYS A 182 1.92 -15.10 -0.83
CA CYS A 182 1.83 -16.19 -1.81
C CYS A 182 0.75 -17.23 -1.47
N GLY A 183 0.28 -17.27 -0.23
CA GLY A 183 -0.59 -18.35 0.24
C GLY A 183 0.19 -19.66 0.39
N ASP A 184 -0.50 -20.77 0.20
CA ASP A 184 0.07 -22.11 0.16
C ASP A 184 -0.52 -22.88 -1.02
N ALA A 185 0.28 -23.04 -2.07
CA ALA A 185 -0.17 -23.68 -3.31
C ALA A 185 -0.44 -25.18 -3.12
N GLU A 186 0.28 -25.85 -2.20
CA GLU A 186 0.11 -27.29 -1.95
C GLU A 186 -1.26 -27.57 -1.31
N LEU A 187 -1.75 -26.63 -0.50
CA LEU A 187 -3.04 -26.71 0.17
C LEU A 187 -4.17 -25.98 -0.59
N GLY A 188 -3.88 -25.45 -1.79
CA GLY A 188 -4.83 -24.65 -2.56
C GLY A 188 -5.24 -23.34 -1.87
N ILE A 189 -4.44 -22.84 -0.91
CA ILE A 189 -4.74 -21.65 -0.14
C ILE A 189 -4.24 -20.42 -0.92
N PRO A 190 -5.12 -19.48 -1.30
CA PRO A 190 -4.69 -18.26 -1.98
C PRO A 190 -3.90 -17.35 -1.02
N PRO A 191 -3.18 -16.34 -1.55
CA PRO A 191 -2.55 -15.32 -0.73
C PRO A 191 -3.49 -14.76 0.35
N LEU A 192 -3.06 -14.76 1.61
CA LEU A 192 -3.94 -14.36 2.72
C LEU A 192 -4.41 -12.89 2.60
N ARG A 193 -3.70 -12.07 1.82
CA ARG A 193 -4.11 -10.71 1.46
C ARG A 193 -5.38 -10.64 0.60
N ALA A 194 -5.65 -11.67 -0.21
CA ALA A 194 -6.80 -11.72 -1.11
C ALA A 194 -8.06 -12.26 -0.41
N ILE A 195 -7.90 -13.04 0.66
CA ILE A 195 -8.99 -13.62 1.45
C ILE A 195 -9.77 -12.53 2.17
N ARG A 196 -11.10 -12.52 2.07
CA ARG A 196 -12.01 -11.64 2.82
C ARG A 196 -12.42 -12.30 4.13
N ARG A 197 -12.89 -11.50 5.09
CA ARG A 197 -13.42 -12.03 6.36
C ARG A 197 -14.60 -12.99 6.13
N ALA A 198 -15.46 -12.71 5.15
CA ALA A 198 -16.62 -13.54 4.84
C ALA A 198 -16.25 -14.95 4.36
N ASP A 199 -15.04 -15.13 3.80
CA ASP A 199 -14.58 -16.41 3.25
C ASP A 199 -14.14 -17.39 4.35
N LEU A 200 -14.01 -16.92 5.60
CA LEU A 200 -13.60 -17.73 6.74
C LEU A 200 -14.83 -18.21 7.54
N PRO A 201 -14.94 -19.51 7.83
CA PRO A 201 -16.15 -20.08 8.46
C PRO A 201 -16.29 -19.69 9.94
N SER A 202 -15.18 -19.49 10.65
CA SER A 202 -15.18 -19.20 12.08
C SER A 202 -14.87 -17.73 12.39
N LYS A 203 -15.65 -17.14 13.32
CA LYS A 203 -15.38 -15.80 13.89
C LYS A 203 -13.97 -15.68 14.48
N SER A 204 -13.42 -16.76 15.04
CA SER A 204 -12.05 -16.74 15.56
C SER A 204 -11.01 -16.57 14.45
N SER A 205 -11.17 -17.29 13.34
CA SER A 205 -10.32 -17.17 12.14
C SER A 205 -10.45 -15.78 11.51
N GLN A 206 -11.67 -15.23 11.43
CA GLN A 206 -11.91 -13.87 10.94
C GLN A 206 -11.18 -12.81 11.77
N ARG A 207 -11.21 -12.94 13.10
CA ARG A 207 -10.46 -12.07 14.01
C ARG A 207 -8.96 -12.21 13.80
N ARG A 208 -8.46 -13.44 13.66
CA ARG A 208 -7.03 -13.69 13.41
C ARG A 208 -6.55 -13.13 12.07
N LEU A 209 -7.35 -13.22 11.01
CA LEU A 209 -7.03 -12.60 9.72
C LEU A 209 -6.93 -11.08 9.86
N SER A 210 -7.80 -10.48 10.67
CA SER A 210 -7.77 -9.05 10.96
C SER A 210 -6.52 -8.63 11.73
N ASP A 211 -6.15 -9.43 12.74
CA ASP A 211 -4.93 -9.24 13.51
C ASP A 211 -3.68 -9.37 12.61
N LEU A 212 -3.66 -10.38 11.75
CA LEU A 212 -2.59 -10.61 10.77
C LEU A 212 -2.47 -9.44 9.79
N ARG A 213 -3.60 -8.95 9.25
CA ARG A 213 -3.65 -7.75 8.38
C ARG A 213 -3.01 -6.54 9.05
N CYS A 214 -3.31 -6.31 10.33
CA CYS A 214 -2.70 -5.21 11.08
C CYS A 214 -1.17 -5.32 11.12
N ALA A 215 -0.62 -6.54 11.23
CA ALA A 215 0.83 -6.75 11.26
C ALA A 215 1.48 -6.67 9.87
N MET A 216 0.83 -7.17 8.82
CA MET A 216 1.42 -7.32 7.49
C MET A 216 1.27 -6.08 6.61
N LEU A 217 0.17 -5.34 6.70
CA LEU A 217 -0.05 -4.14 5.88
C LEU A 217 1.05 -3.07 6.04
N PRO A 218 1.60 -2.80 7.25
CA PRO A 218 2.73 -1.89 7.37
C PRO A 218 4.01 -2.38 6.68
N ILE A 219 4.27 -3.69 6.71
CA ILE A 219 5.42 -4.31 6.03
C ILE A 219 5.25 -4.18 4.52
N GLU A 220 4.04 -4.40 4.01
CA GLU A 220 3.69 -4.22 2.62
C GLU A 220 3.82 -2.76 2.16
N ALA A 221 3.37 -1.81 2.99
CA ALA A 221 3.54 -0.39 2.72
C ALA A 221 5.03 0.00 2.61
N LEU A 222 5.89 -0.52 3.50
CA LEU A 222 7.33 -0.33 3.42
C LEU A 222 7.94 -0.95 2.17
N ALA A 223 7.55 -2.16 1.82
CA ALA A 223 8.03 -2.84 0.61
C ALA A 223 7.66 -2.05 -0.66
N ARG A 224 6.44 -1.50 -0.72
CA ARG A 224 5.99 -0.62 -1.80
C ARG A 224 6.77 0.69 -1.82
N GLN A 225 7.00 1.31 -0.67
CA GLN A 225 7.79 2.54 -0.55
C GLN A 225 9.22 2.37 -1.07
N ARG A 226 9.80 1.17 -0.95
CA ARG A 226 11.13 0.84 -1.49
C ARG A 226 11.12 0.30 -2.92
N PHE A 227 9.98 0.31 -3.60
CA PHE A 227 9.82 -0.22 -4.96
C PHE A 227 10.22 -1.69 -5.09
N LEU A 228 10.12 -2.47 -4.01
CA LEU A 228 10.43 -3.89 -4.00
C LEU A 228 9.18 -4.75 -4.28
N TRP A 229 8.00 -4.14 -4.21
CA TRP A 229 6.72 -4.83 -4.33
C TRP A 229 6.34 -5.13 -5.78
N THR A 230 5.69 -6.27 -6.00
CA THR A 230 5.12 -6.69 -7.30
C THR A 230 3.77 -7.35 -7.05
N ASP A 231 2.85 -7.26 -8.01
CA ASP A 231 1.49 -7.82 -7.85
C ASP A 231 1.49 -9.35 -7.79
N THR A 232 2.36 -9.99 -8.58
CA THR A 232 2.59 -11.44 -8.57
C THR A 232 3.94 -11.74 -7.91
N LEU A 233 3.89 -12.09 -6.62
CA LEU A 233 5.08 -12.44 -5.84
C LEU A 233 5.24 -13.95 -5.76
N THR A 234 6.44 -14.41 -6.07
CA THR A 234 6.87 -15.77 -5.76
C THR A 234 7.28 -15.90 -4.29
N ALA A 235 7.26 -17.14 -3.79
CA ALA A 235 7.73 -17.49 -2.46
C ALA A 235 9.14 -16.96 -2.15
N GLN A 236 10.06 -17.06 -3.11
CA GLN A 236 11.44 -16.59 -2.98
C GLN A 236 11.51 -15.06 -2.94
N GLN A 237 10.79 -14.37 -3.84
CA GLN A 237 10.74 -12.91 -3.82
C GLN A 237 10.14 -12.37 -2.52
N ALA A 238 9.10 -13.01 -1.97
CA ALA A 238 8.53 -12.62 -0.68
C ALA A 238 9.58 -12.73 0.44
N ASP A 239 10.38 -13.80 0.44
CA ASP A 239 11.50 -13.98 1.36
C ASP A 239 12.58 -12.91 1.14
N ASP A 240 12.98 -12.64 -0.10
CA ASP A 240 14.01 -11.63 -0.44
C ASP A 240 13.58 -10.22 -0.01
N ILE A 241 12.32 -9.85 -0.26
CA ILE A 241 11.74 -8.58 0.22
C ILE A 241 11.87 -8.52 1.74
N PHE A 242 11.41 -9.55 2.46
CA PHE A 242 11.48 -9.57 3.92
C PHE A 242 12.92 -9.52 4.44
N GLN A 243 13.87 -10.11 3.73
CA GLN A 243 15.28 -10.08 4.06
C GLN A 243 15.90 -8.70 3.85
N SER A 244 15.55 -8.02 2.76
CA SER A 244 16.04 -6.68 2.41
C SER A 244 15.57 -5.58 3.36
N LEU A 245 14.39 -5.75 3.99
CA LEU A 245 13.90 -4.85 5.04
C LEU A 245 14.85 -4.93 6.24
N GLN A 246 15.41 -3.78 6.63
CA GLN A 246 16.35 -3.73 7.75
C GLN A 246 15.62 -3.95 9.07
N GLN A 247 16.33 -4.39 10.10
CA GLN A 247 15.73 -4.52 11.43
C GLN A 247 15.19 -3.19 11.93
N ASP A 248 15.91 -2.10 11.70
CA ASP A 248 15.52 -0.74 12.07
C ASP A 248 14.18 -0.32 11.46
N ASP A 249 13.88 -0.76 10.24
CA ASP A 249 12.60 -0.47 9.58
C ASP A 249 11.44 -1.15 10.32
N LEU A 250 11.63 -2.41 10.73
CA LEU A 250 10.63 -3.17 11.48
C LEU A 250 10.50 -2.68 12.93
N GLU A 251 11.57 -2.18 13.53
CA GLU A 251 11.56 -1.51 14.82
C GLU A 251 10.84 -0.17 14.77
N ALA A 252 11.02 0.61 13.70
CA ALA A 252 10.30 1.86 13.48
C ALA A 252 8.79 1.65 13.33
N LEU A 253 8.38 0.50 12.77
CA LEU A 253 6.97 0.06 12.76
C LEU A 253 6.48 -0.44 14.13
N GLY A 254 7.37 -0.62 15.10
CA GLY A 254 7.08 -1.21 16.40
C GLY A 254 6.84 -2.72 16.37
N LEU A 255 7.11 -3.39 15.24
CA LEU A 255 6.90 -4.84 15.09
C LEU A 255 7.92 -5.66 15.89
N ILE A 256 9.11 -5.10 16.10
CA ILE A 256 10.17 -5.74 16.88
C ILE A 256 10.57 -4.79 18.01
N PRO A 257 10.74 -5.27 19.26
CA PRO A 257 11.32 -4.45 20.32
C PRO A 257 12.83 -4.28 20.09
N SER A 258 13.36 -3.07 20.27
CA SER A 258 14.80 -2.73 20.09
C SER A 258 15.81 -3.49 20.97
N ARG A 259 15.38 -4.43 21.81
CA ARG A 259 16.24 -5.22 22.70
C ARG A 259 16.02 -6.74 22.58
N ARG A 260 15.34 -7.24 21.53
CA ARG A 260 14.88 -8.64 21.47
C ARG A 260 15.00 -9.26 20.06
N PRO A 261 14.78 -10.59 19.90
CA PRO A 261 15.56 -11.50 19.06
C PRO A 261 15.43 -11.26 17.55
N ARG A 262 16.25 -11.97 16.77
CA ARG A 262 16.36 -11.85 15.31
C ARG A 262 14.97 -11.83 14.66
N LYS A 263 14.76 -10.92 13.68
CA LYS A 263 13.46 -10.68 13.02
C LYS A 263 12.70 -11.92 12.53
N ARG A 264 13.41 -13.02 12.24
CA ARG A 264 12.83 -14.28 11.73
C ARG A 264 12.31 -15.22 12.83
N GLU A 265 12.67 -15.00 14.08
CA GLU A 265 12.32 -15.91 15.19
C GLU A 265 11.10 -15.41 15.99
N VAL A 266 10.69 -14.16 15.76
CA VAL A 266 9.56 -13.56 16.47
C VAL A 266 8.25 -14.06 15.83
N ALA A 267 7.41 -14.71 16.62
CA ALA A 267 6.06 -15.06 16.19
C ALA A 267 5.28 -13.78 15.81
N TRP A 268 4.54 -13.80 14.69
CA TRP A 268 3.86 -12.60 14.19
C TRP A 268 2.86 -12.01 15.19
N SER A 269 2.22 -12.86 16.01
CA SER A 269 1.31 -12.43 17.08
C SER A 269 2.04 -11.65 18.17
N THR A 270 3.28 -12.02 18.47
CA THR A 270 4.15 -11.28 19.40
C THR A 270 4.57 -9.94 18.80
N ALA A 271 4.90 -9.91 17.50
CA ALA A 271 5.22 -8.68 16.79
C ALA A 271 4.03 -7.70 16.76
N LEU A 272 2.82 -8.21 16.51
CA LEU A 272 1.59 -7.41 16.56
C LEU A 272 1.37 -6.80 17.96
N ASN A 273 1.57 -7.57 19.02
CA ASN A 273 1.44 -7.08 20.39
C ASN A 273 2.50 -6.03 20.73
N ALA A 274 3.73 -6.20 20.23
CA ALA A 274 4.77 -5.17 20.33
C ALA A 274 4.33 -3.87 19.62
N MET A 275 3.80 -3.99 18.41
CA MET A 275 3.33 -2.83 17.63
C MET A 275 2.17 -2.10 18.33
N ARG A 276 1.20 -2.84 18.88
CA ARG A 276 0.09 -2.26 19.66
C ARG A 276 0.59 -1.51 20.90
N ARG A 277 1.56 -2.06 21.62
CA ARG A 277 2.19 -1.39 22.76
C ARG A 277 2.95 -0.15 22.34
N HIS A 278 3.66 -0.21 21.22
CA HIS A 278 4.38 0.94 20.67
C HIS A 278 3.42 2.08 20.31
N LYS A 279 2.34 1.78 19.58
CA LYS A 279 1.30 2.78 19.25
C LYS A 279 0.67 3.39 20.51
N LYS A 280 0.33 2.57 21.51
CA LYS A 280 -0.22 3.06 22.78
C LYS A 280 0.73 4.03 23.49
N ARG A 281 2.02 3.70 23.58
CA ARG A 281 3.03 4.57 24.19
C ARG A 281 3.22 5.86 23.41
N LYS A 282 3.21 5.80 22.08
CA LYS A 282 3.32 6.99 21.23
C LYS A 282 2.17 7.96 21.48
N LEU A 283 0.93 7.45 21.52
CA LEU A 283 -0.26 8.26 21.82
C LEU A 283 -0.20 8.86 23.23
N GLN A 284 0.26 8.10 24.23
CA GLN A 284 0.42 8.61 25.60
C GLN A 284 1.44 9.77 25.66
N LEU A 285 2.59 9.62 25.02
CA LEU A 285 3.60 10.67 24.94
C LEU A 285 3.09 11.92 24.20
N GLU A 286 2.24 11.75 23.18
CA GLU A 286 1.61 12.88 22.48
C GLU A 286 0.60 13.62 23.38
N CYS A 287 -0.12 12.92 24.26
CA CYS A 287 -1.03 13.53 25.23
C CYS A 287 -0.30 14.25 26.38
N ASP A 288 0.82 13.70 26.88
CA ASP A 288 1.56 14.28 28.03
C ASP A 288 2.35 15.56 27.69
N VAL A 289 2.46 15.91 26.40
CA VAL A 289 3.21 17.08 25.90
C VAL A 289 2.34 18.34 25.74
N VAL A 290 1.01 18.18 25.82
CA VAL A 290 -0.01 19.25 25.77
C VAL A 290 -0.24 19.82 27.16
#